data_AF-A0A1I0AX91-F1
#
_entry.id   AF-A0A1I0AX91-F1
#
_cell.length_a   1.000
_cell.length_b   1.000
_cell.length_c   1.000
_cell.angle_alpha   90.00
_cell.angle_beta   90.00
_cell.angle_gamma   90.00
#
_symmetry.space_group_name_H-M   'P 1'
#
loop_
_entity.id
_entity.type
_entity.pdbx_description
1 polymer ?
#
loop_
_entity_poly.entity_id
_entity_poly.type
_entity_poly.pdbx_seq_one_letter_code
_entity_poly.pdbx_strand_id
1 'polypeptide(L)'
;MDKKILIKKMKEFIPVKEKELNEKSVYIENMSFAALRDSLIGLGTILDEDFDANSYVVNVPAGIANKNSAVVAVQLKESELFLLGFAKEGLISQHTAEKAIEKVIKKVSKYVKK
;
A
#
# COMPACT_ATOMS: atom_id res chain seq x y z
N MET A 1 10.48 5.16 7.17
CA MET A 1 9.86 3.85 6.89
C MET A 1 10.63 2.73 7.55
N ASP A 2 9.94 1.82 8.25
CA ASP A 2 10.52 0.58 8.76
C ASP A 2 10.31 -0.58 7.77
N LYS A 3 10.99 -0.51 6.63
CA LYS A 3 10.77 -1.38 5.47
C LYS A 3 10.76 -2.88 5.81
N LYS A 4 11.69 -3.33 6.65
CA LYS A 4 11.78 -4.75 7.05
C LYS A 4 10.53 -5.22 7.79
N ILE A 5 9.94 -4.37 8.63
CA ILE A 5 8.69 -4.67 9.34
C ILE A 5 7.55 -4.79 8.33
N LEU A 6 7.43 -3.85 7.39
CA LEU A 6 6.39 -3.91 6.36
C LEU A 6 6.52 -5.15 5.46
N ILE A 7 7.73 -5.49 5.03
CA ILE A 7 8.00 -6.70 4.25
C ILE A 7 7.60 -7.95 5.04
N LYS A 8 7.97 -8.03 6.33
CA LYS A 8 7.65 -9.17 7.19
C LYS A 8 6.14 -9.39 7.24
N LYS A 9 5.36 -8.33 7.44
CA LYS A 9 3.89 -8.40 7.45
C LYS A 9 3.31 -8.80 6.12
N MET A 10 3.78 -8.21 5.02
CA MET A 10 3.32 -8.57 3.68
C MET A 10 3.57 -10.07 3.38
N LYS A 11 4.68 -10.63 3.88
CA LYS A 11 5.03 -12.06 3.71
C LYS A 11 4.02 -13.01 4.37
N GLU A 12 3.21 -12.54 5.32
CA GLU A 12 2.14 -13.33 5.94
C GLU A 12 0.96 -13.56 4.97
N PHE A 13 0.83 -12.70 3.94
CA PHE A 13 -0.28 -12.74 2.99
C PHE A 13 0.14 -13.14 1.57
N ILE A 14 1.39 -12.90 1.18
CA ILE A 14 1.89 -13.20 -0.17
C ILE A 14 3.40 -13.50 -0.12
N PRO A 15 3.94 -14.45 -0.93
CA PRO A 15 5.38 -14.72 -0.99
C PRO A 15 6.13 -13.58 -1.68
N VAL A 16 6.39 -12.51 -0.93
CA VAL A 16 7.07 -11.30 -1.40
C VAL A 16 8.48 -11.63 -1.86
N LYS A 17 8.80 -11.21 -3.08
CA LYS A 17 10.18 -11.14 -3.58
C LYS A 17 10.67 -9.70 -3.48
N GLU A 18 11.64 -9.45 -2.62
CA GLU A 18 12.05 -8.08 -2.27
C GLU A 18 12.60 -7.27 -3.46
N LYS A 19 13.17 -7.95 -4.47
CA LYS A 19 13.68 -7.33 -5.71
C LYS A 19 12.57 -6.82 -6.64
N GLU A 20 11.33 -7.25 -6.44
CA GLU A 20 10.16 -6.93 -7.25
C GLU A 20 9.19 -5.98 -6.51
N LEU A 21 9.64 -5.39 -5.39
CA LEU A 21 8.86 -4.43 -4.63
C LEU A 21 8.83 -3.06 -5.31
N ASN A 22 7.67 -2.44 -5.29
CA ASN A 22 7.51 -1.04 -5.65
C ASN A 22 7.40 -0.18 -4.39
N GLU A 23 8.19 0.88 -4.33
CA GLU A 23 8.27 1.78 -3.19
C GLU A 23 7.86 3.18 -3.63
N LYS A 24 7.04 3.82 -2.80
CA LYS A 24 6.68 5.23 -2.98
C LYS A 24 6.45 5.87 -1.63
N SER A 25 6.71 7.17 -1.55
CA SER A 25 6.28 7.97 -0.42
C SER A 25 5.66 9.27 -0.90
N VAL A 26 4.76 9.81 -0.08
CA VAL A 26 4.11 11.10 -0.32
C VAL A 26 4.03 11.87 0.98
N TYR A 27 4.32 13.16 0.93
CA TYR A 27 4.08 14.06 2.05
C TYR A 27 2.59 14.29 2.21
N ILE A 28 2.13 14.26 3.45
CA ILE A 28 0.73 14.39 3.83
C ILE A 28 0.56 15.41 4.96
N GLU A 29 -0.60 16.05 5.01
CA GLU A 29 -0.98 17.00 6.05
C GLU A 29 -2.29 16.58 6.69
N ASN A 30 -2.39 16.72 8.02
CA ASN A 30 -3.64 16.53 8.78
C ASN A 30 -4.32 15.15 8.63
N MET A 31 -3.53 14.08 8.44
CA MET A 31 -4.07 12.71 8.41
C MET A 31 -3.79 11.99 9.73
N SER A 32 -4.85 11.52 10.37
CA SER A 32 -4.75 10.58 11.49
C SER A 32 -4.67 9.14 11.00
N PHE A 33 -4.22 8.22 11.85
CA PHE A 33 -4.20 6.79 11.54
C PHE A 33 -5.59 6.23 11.22
N ALA A 34 -6.63 6.71 11.91
CA ALA A 34 -8.02 6.37 11.61
C ALA A 34 -8.48 6.94 10.26
N ALA A 35 -8.09 8.18 9.93
CA ALA A 35 -8.39 8.78 8.62
C ALA A 35 -7.74 8.01 7.46
N LEU A 36 -6.53 7.46 7.68
CA LEU A 36 -5.89 6.56 6.72
C LEU A 36 -6.76 5.32 6.48
N ARG A 37 -7.19 4.62 7.53
CA ARG A 37 -8.11 3.47 7.42
C ARG A 37 -9.36 3.81 6.61
N ASP A 38 -10.02 4.90 6.98
CA ASP A 38 -11.28 5.31 6.36
C ASP A 38 -11.09 5.63 4.86
N SER A 39 -9.93 6.17 4.48
CA SER A 39 -9.53 6.36 3.08
C SER A 39 -9.29 5.03 2.34
N LEU A 40 -8.79 3.99 3.01
CA LEU A 40 -8.54 2.68 2.44
C LEU A 40 -9.82 1.84 2.28
N ILE A 41 -10.88 2.14 3.05
CA ILE A 41 -12.18 1.47 2.92
C ILE A 41 -12.74 1.62 1.49
N GLY A 42 -13.20 0.50 0.93
CA GLY A 42 -13.76 0.43 -0.42
C GLY A 42 -12.73 0.54 -1.54
N LEU A 43 -11.42 0.56 -1.24
CA LEU A 43 -10.36 0.40 -2.25
C LEU A 43 -10.06 -1.09 -2.52
N GLY A 44 -10.17 -1.92 -1.49
CA GLY A 44 -9.81 -3.32 -1.49
C GLY A 44 -10.11 -3.94 -0.13
N THR A 45 -9.37 -4.99 0.23
CA THR A 45 -9.52 -5.69 1.51
C THR A 45 -8.37 -5.33 2.43
N ILE A 46 -8.64 -4.77 3.60
CA ILE A 46 -7.63 -4.60 4.65
C ILE A 46 -7.32 -6.00 5.21
N LEU A 47 -6.06 -6.39 5.14
CA LEU A 47 -5.54 -7.69 5.58
C LEU A 47 -4.93 -7.62 6.98
N ASP A 48 -4.33 -6.48 7.33
CA ASP A 48 -3.68 -6.24 8.63
C ASP A 48 -3.81 -4.76 9.02
N GLU A 49 -3.91 -4.52 10.33
CA GLU A 49 -3.89 -3.21 10.98
C GLU A 49 -2.97 -3.31 12.21
N ASP A 50 -1.91 -2.50 12.23
CA ASP A 50 -0.95 -2.45 13.33
C ASP A 50 -0.81 -1.02 13.84
N PHE A 51 -1.28 -0.83 15.07
CA PHE A 51 -1.25 0.43 15.79
C PHE A 51 0.15 0.81 16.30
N ASP A 52 0.99 -0.16 16.62
CA ASP A 52 2.36 0.08 17.09
C ASP A 52 3.23 0.60 15.95
N ALA A 53 3.11 -0.01 14.78
CA ALA A 53 3.84 0.39 13.58
C ALA A 53 3.15 1.52 12.77
N ASN A 54 1.94 1.94 13.18
CA ASN A 54 1.05 2.84 12.43
C ASN A 54 0.94 2.46 10.95
N SER A 55 0.61 1.19 10.70
CA SER A 55 0.58 0.64 9.34
C SER A 55 -0.62 -0.24 9.06
N TYR A 56 -1.02 -0.29 7.79
CA TYR A 56 -1.99 -1.23 7.24
C TYR A 56 -1.36 -2.09 6.16
N VAL A 57 -1.85 -3.31 5.98
CA VAL A 57 -1.63 -4.11 4.77
C VAL A 57 -2.96 -4.28 4.05
N VAL A 58 -2.99 -3.97 2.76
CA VAL A 58 -4.23 -3.96 1.97
C VAL A 58 -4.04 -4.75 0.68
N ASN A 59 -4.96 -5.66 0.38
CA ASN A 59 -5.08 -6.27 -0.94
C ASN A 59 -5.90 -5.35 -1.85
N VAL A 60 -5.26 -4.81 -2.89
CA VAL A 60 -5.84 -3.82 -3.80
C VAL A 60 -6.00 -4.45 -5.19
N PRO A 61 -7.23 -4.61 -5.70
CA PRO A 61 -7.47 -5.02 -7.08
C PRO A 61 -6.85 -4.00 -8.07
N ALA A 62 -6.03 -4.47 -9.00
CA ALA A 62 -5.29 -3.66 -9.96
C ALA A 62 -4.95 -4.47 -11.24
N GLY A 63 -4.11 -3.91 -12.11
CA GLY A 63 -3.81 -4.51 -13.41
C GLY A 63 -4.95 -4.30 -14.43
N ILE A 64 -4.99 -5.13 -15.48
CA ILE A 64 -5.97 -4.97 -16.57
C ILE A 64 -7.37 -5.31 -16.05
N ALA A 65 -8.31 -4.36 -16.18
CA ALA A 65 -9.70 -4.50 -15.72
C ALA A 65 -9.85 -4.90 -14.23
N ASN A 66 -8.85 -4.58 -13.38
CA ASN A 66 -8.81 -4.98 -11.96
C ASN A 66 -8.88 -6.50 -11.73
N LYS A 67 -8.45 -7.31 -12.72
CA LYS A 67 -8.48 -8.77 -12.63
C LYS A 67 -7.29 -9.37 -11.88
N ASN A 68 -6.29 -8.57 -11.56
CA ASN A 68 -5.20 -8.97 -10.68
C ASN A 68 -5.28 -8.18 -9.36
N SER A 69 -4.42 -8.49 -8.40
CA SER A 69 -4.29 -7.69 -7.19
C SER A 69 -2.85 -7.52 -6.76
N ALA A 70 -2.60 -6.47 -5.99
CA ALA A 70 -1.35 -6.27 -5.29
C ALA A 70 -1.63 -6.18 -3.80
N VAL A 71 -0.69 -6.69 -3.00
CA VAL A 71 -0.63 -6.39 -1.58
C VAL A 71 0.17 -5.09 -1.43
N VAL A 72 -0.40 -4.12 -0.74
CA VAL A 72 0.23 -2.83 -0.45
C VAL A 72 0.28 -2.65 1.07
N ALA A 73 1.49 -2.57 1.62
CA ALA A 73 1.69 -2.07 2.97
C ALA A 73 1.78 -0.55 2.92
N VAL A 74 1.09 0.10 3.86
CA VAL A 74 1.02 1.55 3.99
C VAL A 74 1.38 1.91 5.41
N GLN A 75 2.40 2.73 5.61
CA GLN A 75 2.85 3.19 6.93
C GLN A 75 2.72 4.71 7.03
N LEU A 76 1.98 5.17 8.02
CA LEU A 76 1.87 6.58 8.38
C LEU A 76 2.96 6.91 9.39
N LYS A 77 3.85 7.85 9.05
CA LYS A 77 4.87 8.33 9.98
C LYS A 77 4.99 9.84 9.87
N GLU A 78 4.63 10.53 10.94
CA GLU A 78 4.63 12.00 11.00
C GLU A 78 3.84 12.59 9.82
N SER A 79 4.50 13.34 8.93
CA SER A 79 3.90 13.99 7.76
C SER A 79 4.19 13.25 6.46
N GLU A 80 4.49 11.96 6.51
CA GLU A 80 4.78 11.14 5.33
C GLU A 80 4.03 9.81 5.36
N LEU A 81 3.51 9.42 4.20
CA LEU A 81 2.90 8.12 3.96
C LEU A 81 3.84 7.29 3.11
N PHE A 82 4.36 6.20 3.68
CA PHE A 82 5.21 5.25 2.98
C PHE A 82 4.37 4.10 2.42
N LEU A 83 4.59 3.74 1.17
CA LEU A 83 3.87 2.69 0.47
C LEU A 83 4.85 1.67 -0.09
N LEU A 84 4.55 0.40 0.16
CA LEU A 84 5.30 -0.74 -0.34
C LEU A 84 4.33 -1.72 -1.01
N GLY A 85 4.43 -1.87 -2.32
CA GLY A 85 3.54 -2.69 -3.13
C GLY A 85 4.23 -3.91 -3.71
N PHE A 86 3.56 -5.06 -3.65
CA PHE A 86 3.98 -6.29 -4.32
C PHE A 86 2.81 -6.93 -5.04
N ALA A 87 3.03 -7.39 -6.26
CA ALA A 87 2.09 -8.21 -7.01
C ALA A 87 2.83 -9.39 -7.60
N LYS A 88 2.28 -10.59 -7.48
CA LYS A 88 2.80 -11.76 -8.18
C LYS A 88 2.34 -11.68 -9.64
N GLU A 89 3.19 -11.12 -10.49
CA GLU A 89 2.94 -11.08 -11.93
C GLU A 89 3.52 -12.30 -12.65
N GLY A 90 2.89 -12.67 -13.76
CA GLY A 90 3.41 -13.70 -14.67
C GLY A 90 4.46 -13.13 -15.61
N LEU A 91 4.65 -13.79 -16.76
CA LEU A 91 5.62 -13.37 -17.79
C LEU A 91 5.39 -11.97 -18.36
N ILE A 92 4.16 -11.45 -18.25
CA ILE A 92 3.79 -10.12 -18.76
C ILE A 92 3.65 -9.18 -17.57
N SER A 93 4.51 -8.15 -17.54
CA SER A 93 4.42 -7.04 -16.57
C SER A 93 3.12 -6.27 -16.80
N GLN A 94 2.26 -6.21 -15.78
CA GLN A 94 1.02 -5.43 -15.81
C GLN A 94 1.10 -4.17 -14.97
N HIS A 95 2.25 -3.92 -14.33
CA HIS A 95 2.47 -2.81 -13.38
C HIS A 95 1.41 -2.81 -12.27
N THR A 96 0.97 -4.00 -11.84
CA THR A 96 -0.16 -4.17 -10.90
C THR A 96 0.15 -3.53 -9.54
N ALA A 97 1.37 -3.74 -9.02
CA ALA A 97 1.80 -3.15 -7.75
C ALA A 97 1.90 -1.62 -7.80
N GLU A 98 2.48 -1.07 -8.87
CA GLU A 98 2.57 0.37 -9.08
C GLU A 98 1.16 1.01 -9.18
N LYS A 99 0.28 0.44 -10.01
CA LYS A 99 -1.12 0.88 -10.13
C LYS A 99 -1.88 0.79 -8.82
N ALA A 100 -1.63 -0.22 -8.00
CA ALA A 100 -2.25 -0.34 -6.68
C ALA A 100 -1.79 0.77 -5.73
N ILE A 101 -0.48 1.08 -5.70
CA ILE A 101 0.07 2.20 -4.94
C ILE A 101 -0.56 3.52 -5.39
N GLU A 102 -0.68 3.75 -6.70
CA GLU A 102 -1.31 4.97 -7.24
C GLU A 102 -2.77 5.11 -6.81
N LYS A 103 -3.52 4.00 -6.78
CA LYS A 103 -4.89 4.03 -6.27
C LYS A 103 -4.97 4.37 -4.79
N VAL A 104 -4.03 3.87 -3.97
CA VAL A 104 -3.93 4.26 -2.55
C VAL A 104 -3.66 5.76 -2.45
N ILE A 105 -2.66 6.27 -3.17
CA ILE A 105 -2.33 7.72 -3.19
C ILE A 105 -3.55 8.55 -3.62
N LYS A 106 -4.29 8.10 -4.64
CA LYS A 106 -5.52 8.77 -5.09
C LYS A 106 -6.58 8.83 -3.99
N LYS A 107 -6.77 7.75 -3.22
CA LYS A 107 -7.72 7.69 -2.09
C LYS A 107 -7.35 8.62 -0.94
N VAL A 108 -6.07 8.93 -0.78
CA VAL A 108 -5.57 9.87 0.23
C VAL A 108 -5.23 11.26 -0.32
N SER A 109 -5.51 11.52 -1.60
CA SER A 109 -5.07 12.73 -2.30
C SER A 109 -5.47 14.05 -1.62
N LYS A 110 -6.59 14.08 -0.89
CA LYS A 110 -7.01 15.27 -0.12
C LYS A 110 -6.05 15.65 1.03
N TYR A 111 -5.20 14.72 1.46
CA TYR A 111 -4.18 14.94 2.47
C TYR A 111 -2.80 15.14 1.85
N VAL A 112 -2.60 14.80 0.57
CA VAL A 112 -1.28 14.87 -0.08
C VAL A 112 -0.92 16.33 -0.31
N LYS A 113 0.27 16.70 0.18
CA LYS A 113 0.82 18.04 -0.02
C LYS A 113 1.20 18.23 -1.49
N LYS A 114 0.76 19.35 -2.08
CA LYS A 114 1.07 19.73 -3.46
C LYS A 114 2.40 20.47 -3.56
#